data_AF-A0A645FSU0-F1
#
_entry.id   AF-A0A645FSU0-F1
#
_cell.length_a   1.000
_cell.length_b   1.000
_cell.length_c   1.000
_cell.angle_alpha   90.00
_cell.angle_beta   90.00
_cell.angle_gamma   90.00
#
_symmetry.space_group_name_H-M   'P 1'
#
loop_
_entity.id
_entity.type
_entity.pdbx_description
1 polymer ?
#
loop_
_entity_poly.entity_id
_entity_poly.type
_entity_poly.pdbx_seq_one_letter_code
_entity_poly.pdbx_strand_id
1 'polypeptide(L)'
;MILTGIAHFVARGKRNVKYIARALLSWRESGIRTGADAERYLAILAQRELFAQEAAKLLGIPADSLTAGECTMVARWYEEYGYDAQMISAAVQRAGDKNNVRYISAMLKKWHSKGYRTPREIEDQGAANVQAKSREVTPENDFMLRRIGQVPQFRKGEDR
;
A
#
# COMPACT_ATOMS: atom_id res chain seq x y z
N MET A 1 17.71 3.84 -15.04
CA MET A 1 16.55 2.95 -14.90
C MET A 1 16.97 1.48 -14.93
N ILE A 2 17.48 0.96 -16.05
CA ILE A 2 17.83 -0.47 -16.19
C ILE A 2 18.88 -0.91 -15.16
N LEU A 3 20.02 -0.21 -15.06
CA LEU A 3 21.06 -0.55 -14.08
C LEU A 3 20.55 -0.50 -12.63
N THR A 4 19.84 0.57 -12.27
CA THR A 4 19.22 0.77 -10.94
C THR A 4 18.25 -0.36 -10.58
N GLY A 5 17.37 -0.74 -11.50
CA GLY A 5 16.38 -1.80 -11.26
C GLY A 5 17.03 -3.18 -11.20
N ILE A 6 18.00 -3.50 -12.06
CA ILE A 6 18.78 -4.75 -11.95
C ILE A 6 19.48 -4.84 -10.60
N ALA A 7 20.19 -3.78 -10.18
CA ALA A 7 20.88 -3.74 -8.89
C ALA A 7 19.92 -4.00 -7.72
N HIS A 8 18.72 -3.41 -7.75
CA HIS A 8 17.68 -3.64 -6.74
C HIS A 8 17.24 -5.12 -6.67
N PHE A 9 16.91 -5.74 -7.81
CA PHE A 9 16.46 -7.14 -7.83
C PHE A 9 17.57 -8.10 -7.37
N VAL A 10 18.81 -7.87 -7.82
CA VAL A 10 19.96 -8.69 -7.43
C VAL A 10 20.26 -8.56 -5.94
N ALA A 11 20.20 -7.35 -5.37
CA ALA A 11 20.37 -7.12 -3.93
C ALA A 11 19.32 -7.88 -3.10
N ARG A 12 18.12 -8.11 -3.64
CA ARG A 12 17.05 -8.92 -3.02
C ARG A 12 17.10 -10.40 -3.40
N GLY A 13 18.22 -10.88 -3.93
CA GLY A 13 18.43 -12.28 -4.30
C GLY A 13 17.66 -12.74 -5.55
N LYS A 14 16.96 -11.84 -6.26
CA LYS A 14 16.25 -12.18 -7.50
C LYS A 14 17.24 -12.10 -8.67
N ARG A 15 17.65 -13.27 -9.18
CA ARG A 15 18.64 -13.38 -10.28
C ARG A 15 18.06 -13.92 -11.59
N ASN A 16 16.76 -14.19 -11.64
CA ASN A 16 16.12 -14.68 -12.87
C ASN A 16 15.99 -13.54 -13.88
N VAL A 17 16.80 -13.58 -14.94
CA VAL A 17 16.88 -12.54 -15.97
C VAL A 17 15.52 -12.31 -16.66
N LYS A 18 14.75 -13.37 -16.97
CA LYS A 18 13.44 -13.24 -17.61
C LYS A 18 12.45 -12.49 -16.70
N TYR A 19 12.48 -12.79 -15.41
CA TYR A 19 11.66 -12.09 -14.42
C TYR A 19 12.05 -10.61 -14.31
N ILE A 20 13.34 -10.32 -14.17
CA ILE A 20 13.87 -8.95 -14.07
C ILE A 20 13.50 -8.15 -15.32
N ALA A 21 13.68 -8.73 -16.52
CA ALA A 21 13.32 -8.09 -17.77
C ALA A 21 11.82 -7.75 -17.83
N ARG A 22 10.94 -8.67 -17.44
CA ARG A 22 9.49 -8.43 -17.38
C ARG A 22 9.14 -7.31 -16.39
N ALA A 23 9.76 -7.31 -15.22
CA ALA A 23 9.53 -6.27 -14.21
C ALA A 23 9.97 -4.88 -14.70
N LEU A 24 11.16 -4.78 -15.32
CA LEU A 24 11.65 -3.53 -15.90
C LEU A 24 10.80 -3.04 -17.08
N LEU A 25 10.22 -3.96 -17.86
CA LEU A 25 9.31 -3.61 -18.94
C LEU A 25 8.03 -3.00 -18.37
N SER A 26 7.46 -3.60 -17.32
CA SER A 26 6.30 -3.06 -16.59
C SER A 26 6.60 -1.69 -15.97
N TRP A 27 7.80 -1.48 -15.42
CA TRP A 27 8.24 -0.15 -14.94
C TRP A 27 8.20 0.88 -16.06
N ARG A 28 8.73 0.54 -17.24
CA ARG A 28 8.76 1.41 -18.41
C ARG A 28 7.36 1.75 -18.94
N GLU A 29 6.49 0.75 -19.02
CA GLU A 29 5.06 0.90 -19.40
C GLU A 29 4.33 1.84 -18.44
N SER A 30 4.75 1.84 -17.18
CA SER A 30 4.19 2.67 -16.12
C SER A 30 4.87 4.04 -15.96
N GLY A 31 5.74 4.41 -16.90
CA GLY A 31 6.36 5.73 -16.95
C GLY A 31 7.70 5.87 -16.22
N ILE A 32 8.18 4.83 -15.54
CA ILE A 32 9.51 4.83 -14.91
C ILE A 32 10.56 4.62 -15.99
N ARG A 33 11.10 5.71 -16.54
CA ARG A 33 11.99 5.67 -17.71
C ARG A 33 13.42 6.10 -17.37
N THR A 34 13.60 6.95 -16.36
CA THR A 34 14.91 7.46 -15.96
C THR A 34 15.47 6.75 -14.72
N GLY A 35 16.76 6.96 -14.43
CA GLY A 35 17.36 6.52 -13.15
C GLY A 35 16.65 7.15 -11.95
N ALA A 36 16.44 8.47 -12.00
CA ALA A 36 15.75 9.21 -10.97
C ALA A 36 14.30 8.71 -10.74
N ASP A 37 13.55 8.39 -11.79
CA ASP A 37 12.21 7.81 -11.64
C ASP A 37 12.25 6.47 -10.91
N ALA A 38 13.24 5.63 -11.23
CA ALA A 38 13.42 4.33 -10.58
C ALA A 38 13.77 4.50 -9.11
N GLU A 39 14.67 5.41 -8.77
CA GLU A 39 15.03 5.70 -7.37
C GLU A 39 13.83 6.22 -6.56
N ARG A 40 13.07 7.16 -7.11
CA ARG A 40 11.83 7.64 -6.48
C ARG A 40 10.82 6.51 -6.27
N TYR A 41 10.63 5.66 -7.28
CA TYR A 41 9.74 4.51 -7.16
C TYR A 41 10.21 3.53 -6.07
N LEU A 42 11.51 3.25 -6.00
CA LEU A 42 12.08 2.39 -4.97
C LEU A 42 11.92 2.99 -3.57
N ALA A 43 12.04 4.32 -3.42
CA ALA A 43 11.77 5.00 -2.16
C ALA A 43 10.30 4.84 -1.72
N ILE A 44 9.35 4.94 -2.65
CA ILE A 44 7.92 4.67 -2.38
C ILE A 44 7.72 3.22 -1.93
N LEU A 45 8.34 2.25 -2.60
CA LEU A 45 8.26 0.84 -2.19
C LEU A 45 8.83 0.61 -0.79
N ALA A 46 9.95 1.26 -0.45
CA ALA A 46 10.53 1.19 0.89
C ALA A 46 9.60 1.80 1.94
N GLN A 47 8.94 2.92 1.62
CA GLN A 47 7.98 3.54 2.53
C GLN A 47 6.75 2.65 2.76
N ARG A 48 6.22 2.01 1.71
CA ARG A 48 5.11 1.07 1.84
C ARG A 48 5.45 -0.16 2.66
N GLU A 49 6.69 -0.61 2.60
CA GLU A 49 7.21 -1.68 3.46
C GLU A 49 7.18 -1.26 4.94
N LEU A 50 7.60 -0.03 5.26
CA LEU A 50 7.49 0.52 6.62
C LEU A 50 6.04 0.60 7.09
N PHE A 51 5.12 1.05 6.23
CA PHE A 51 3.69 1.07 6.53
C PHE A 51 3.12 -0.32 6.81
N ALA A 52 3.53 -1.33 6.04
CA ALA A 52 3.13 -2.72 6.27
C ALA A 52 3.63 -3.23 7.62
N GLN A 53 4.89 -2.95 7.98
CA GLN A 53 5.46 -3.32 9.27
C GLN A 53 4.76 -2.63 10.45
N GLU A 54 4.47 -1.33 10.32
CA GLU A 54 3.74 -0.58 11.34
C GLU A 54 2.31 -1.11 11.52
N ALA A 55 1.59 -1.34 10.42
CA ALA A 55 0.25 -1.91 10.46
C ALA A 55 0.25 -3.33 11.06
N ALA A 56 1.20 -4.18 10.69
CA ALA A 56 1.36 -5.53 11.25
C ALA A 56 1.58 -5.47 12.78
N LYS A 57 2.42 -4.53 13.24
CA LYS A 57 2.65 -4.29 14.67
C LYS A 57 1.38 -3.86 15.40
N LEU A 58 0.59 -2.96 14.81
CA LEU A 58 -0.69 -2.52 15.39
C LEU A 58 -1.73 -3.65 15.42
N LEU A 59 -1.70 -4.53 14.42
CA LEU A 59 -2.57 -5.70 14.31
C LEU A 59 -2.15 -6.84 15.26
N GLY A 60 -0.91 -6.83 15.75
CA GLY A 60 -0.34 -7.92 16.55
C GLY A 60 -0.01 -9.17 15.72
N ILE A 61 0.24 -9.01 14.42
CA ILE A 61 0.60 -10.11 13.51
C ILE A 61 2.03 -9.94 12.98
N PRO A 62 2.74 -11.01 12.60
CA PRO A 62 4.05 -10.88 11.98
C PRO A 62 3.92 -10.21 10.60
N ALA A 63 4.85 -9.30 10.27
CA ALA A 63 4.81 -8.56 9.00
C ALA A 63 4.82 -9.50 7.77
N ASP A 64 5.56 -10.61 7.84
CA ASP A 64 5.66 -11.61 6.77
C ASP A 64 4.35 -12.39 6.51
N SER A 65 3.36 -12.28 7.42
CA SER A 65 2.03 -12.89 7.21
C SER A 65 1.13 -12.06 6.30
N LEU A 66 1.46 -10.79 6.07
CA LEU A 66 0.69 -9.94 5.18
C LEU A 66 0.87 -10.39 3.72
N THR A 67 -0.24 -10.69 3.07
CA THR A 67 -0.25 -10.94 1.64
C THR A 67 0.01 -9.65 0.86
N ALA A 68 0.48 -9.75 -0.40
CA ALA A 68 0.69 -8.57 -1.25
C ALA A 68 -0.58 -7.72 -1.42
N GLY A 69 -1.75 -8.37 -1.46
CA GLY A 69 -3.05 -7.70 -1.47
C GLY A 69 -3.35 -6.94 -0.17
N GLU A 70 -2.95 -7.48 0.98
CA GLU A 70 -3.08 -6.79 2.28
C GLU A 70 -2.10 -5.64 2.42
N CYS A 71 -0.84 -5.79 1.98
CA CYS A 71 0.10 -4.67 1.91
C CYS A 71 -0.43 -3.53 1.02
N THR A 72 -1.14 -3.87 -0.06
CA THR A 72 -1.84 -2.87 -0.89
C THR A 72 -2.93 -2.15 -0.13
N MET A 73 -3.72 -2.86 0.68
CA MET A 73 -4.77 -2.24 1.49
C MET A 73 -4.16 -1.30 2.54
N VAL A 74 -3.10 -1.75 3.20
CA VAL A 74 -2.36 -0.96 4.19
C VAL A 74 -1.80 0.31 3.54
N ALA A 75 -1.14 0.21 2.38
CA ALA A 75 -0.62 1.37 1.68
C ALA A 75 -1.71 2.42 1.39
N ARG A 76 -2.94 2.01 1.07
CA ARG A 76 -4.06 2.95 0.87
C ARG A 76 -4.46 3.67 2.14
N TRP A 77 -4.34 3.06 3.32
CA TRP A 77 -4.68 3.74 4.57
C TRP A 77 -3.82 4.99 4.76
N TYR A 78 -2.51 4.88 4.50
CA TYR A 78 -1.57 5.99 4.66
C TYR A 78 -1.59 6.94 3.45
N GLU A 79 -1.62 6.42 2.23
CA GLU A 79 -1.46 7.25 1.02
C GLU A 79 -2.75 7.90 0.53
N GLU A 80 -3.86 7.14 0.56
CA GLU A 80 -5.14 7.60 0.02
C GLU A 80 -6.00 8.27 1.10
N TYR A 81 -6.04 7.67 2.30
CA TYR A 81 -6.85 8.20 3.40
C TYR A 81 -6.08 9.19 4.28
N GLY A 82 -4.75 9.20 4.20
CA GLY A 82 -3.90 10.06 5.04
C GLY A 82 -3.95 9.70 6.51
N TYR A 83 -4.27 8.44 6.84
CA TYR A 83 -4.39 7.98 8.22
C TYR A 83 -3.04 7.64 8.82
N ASP A 84 -2.90 7.93 10.10
CA ASP A 84 -1.72 7.63 10.91
C ASP A 84 -1.96 6.40 11.81
N ALA A 85 -0.92 6.04 12.57
CA ALA A 85 -0.98 4.95 13.53
C ALA A 85 -2.10 5.12 14.58
N GLN A 86 -2.49 6.35 14.93
CA GLN A 86 -3.55 6.59 15.92
C GLN A 86 -4.92 6.20 15.35
N MET A 87 -5.19 6.60 14.11
CA MET A 87 -6.43 6.25 13.41
C MET A 87 -6.54 4.74 13.18
N ILE A 88 -5.42 4.09 12.82
CA ILE A 88 -5.37 2.64 12.64
C ILE A 88 -5.56 1.92 13.98
N SER A 89 -4.92 2.41 15.05
CA SER A 89 -5.10 1.86 16.40
C SER A 89 -6.55 1.96 16.88
N ALA A 90 -7.22 3.09 16.61
CA ALA A 90 -8.64 3.24 16.91
C ALA A 90 -9.51 2.21 16.16
N ALA A 91 -9.18 1.91 14.90
CA ALA A 91 -9.87 0.88 14.14
C ALA A 91 -9.62 -0.53 14.68
N VAL A 92 -8.37 -0.84 15.06
CA VAL A 92 -7.97 -2.10 15.70
C VAL A 92 -8.73 -2.31 17.02
N GLN A 93 -8.70 -1.30 17.90
CA GLN A 93 -9.39 -1.34 19.19
C GLN A 93 -10.89 -1.56 19.01
N ARG A 94 -11.50 -0.90 18.01
CA ARG A 94 -12.91 -1.05 17.71
C ARG A 94 -13.25 -2.39 17.05
N ALA A 95 -12.32 -2.99 16.30
CA ALA A 95 -12.51 -4.30 15.69
C ALA A 95 -12.53 -5.43 16.73
N GLY A 96 -11.86 -5.24 17.88
CA GLY A 96 -11.76 -6.25 18.93
C GLY A 96 -11.21 -7.57 18.38
N ASP A 97 -11.94 -8.66 18.59
CA ASP A 97 -11.53 -10.00 18.15
C ASP A 97 -11.52 -10.17 16.61
N LYS A 98 -12.15 -9.27 15.85
CA LYS A 98 -12.18 -9.33 14.37
C LYS A 98 -11.06 -8.52 13.73
N ASN A 99 -9.87 -8.56 14.32
CA ASN A 99 -8.71 -7.74 13.96
C ASN A 99 -7.93 -8.25 12.74
N ASN A 100 -8.59 -8.41 11.59
CA ASN A 100 -7.91 -8.73 10.33
C ASN A 100 -7.86 -7.53 9.39
N VAL A 101 -6.85 -7.50 8.52
CA VAL A 101 -6.56 -6.38 7.60
C VAL A 101 -7.77 -6.02 6.73
N ARG A 102 -8.50 -7.03 6.24
CA ARG A 102 -9.67 -6.82 5.37
C ARG A 102 -10.81 -6.13 6.10
N TYR A 103 -11.07 -6.55 7.34
CA TYR A 103 -12.12 -5.98 8.18
C TYR A 103 -11.80 -4.53 8.55
N ILE A 104 -10.56 -4.27 8.97
CA ILE A 104 -10.10 -2.91 9.29
C ILE A 104 -10.14 -2.03 8.05
N SER A 105 -9.71 -2.53 6.89
CA SER A 105 -9.79 -1.79 5.63
C SER A 105 -11.21 -1.35 5.30
N ALA A 106 -12.21 -2.21 5.56
CA ALA A 106 -13.61 -1.87 5.34
C ALA A 106 -14.09 -0.78 6.33
N MET A 107 -13.65 -0.83 7.59
CA MET A 107 -13.95 0.18 8.60
C MET A 107 -13.31 1.53 8.25
N LEU A 108 -12.01 1.54 7.95
CA LEU A 108 -11.27 2.75 7.56
C LEU A 108 -11.81 3.37 6.28
N LYS A 109 -12.20 2.56 5.29
CA LYS A 109 -12.88 3.05 4.08
C LYS A 109 -14.20 3.74 4.41
N LYS A 110 -15.00 3.17 5.33
CA LYS A 110 -16.26 3.79 5.78
C LYS A 110 -16.00 5.13 6.47
N TRP A 111 -14.99 5.20 7.33
CA TRP A 111 -14.60 6.46 7.99
C TRP A 111 -14.14 7.50 6.98
N HIS A 112 -13.34 7.09 6.00
CA HIS A 112 -12.85 8.01 4.97
C HIS A 112 -14.00 8.55 4.12
N SER A 113 -14.97 7.70 3.76
CA SER A 113 -16.17 8.14 3.03
C SER A 113 -17.05 9.13 3.80
N LYS A 114 -16.94 9.14 5.13
CA LYS A 114 -17.62 10.10 6.02
C LYS A 114 -16.78 11.35 6.28
N GLY A 115 -15.55 11.40 5.78
CA GLY A 115 -14.63 12.52 5.98
C GLY A 115 -13.92 12.53 7.33
N TYR A 116 -13.97 11.44 8.10
CA TYR A 116 -13.30 11.40 9.41
C TYR A 116 -11.79 11.37 9.21
N ARG A 117 -11.08 12.26 9.89
CA ARG A 117 -9.61 12.35 9.85
C ARG A 117 -8.96 12.17 11.20
N THR A 118 -9.73 12.28 12.28
CA THR A 118 -9.20 12.16 13.64
C THR A 118 -9.97 11.12 14.46
N PRO A 119 -9.31 10.40 15.39
CA PRO A 119 -9.99 9.44 16.26
C PRO A 119 -11.13 10.06 17.10
N ARG A 120 -11.03 11.35 17.45
CA ARG A 120 -12.07 12.07 18.21
C ARG A 120 -13.41 12.17 17.48
N GLU A 121 -13.39 12.24 16.14
CA GLU A 121 -14.60 12.32 15.31
C GLU A 121 -15.39 10.99 15.27
N ILE A 122 -14.80 9.92 15.83
CA ILE A 122 -15.35 8.55 15.78
C ILE A 122 -16.13 8.20 17.05
N GLU A 123 -15.86 8.89 18.16
CA GLU A 123 -16.45 8.62 19.48
C GLU A 123 -17.99 8.69 19.46
N ASP A 124 -18.58 9.44 18.53
CA ASP A 124 -20.04 9.57 18.36
C ASP A 124 -20.73 8.37 17.68
N GLN A 125 -20.00 7.37 17.17
CA GLN A 125 -20.60 6.22 16.51
C GLN A 125 -20.66 5.00 17.45
N GLY A 126 -21.87 4.54 17.78
CA GLY A 126 -22.13 3.20 18.33
C GLY A 126 -21.74 2.05 17.36
N ALA A 127 -21.64 0.82 17.88
CA ALA A 127 -21.02 -0.36 17.25
C ALA A 127 -21.26 -0.50 15.73
N ALA A 128 -20.18 -0.59 14.94
CA ALA A 128 -20.25 -0.60 13.48
C ALA A 128 -20.55 -2.02 12.94
N ASN A 129 -21.74 -2.22 12.36
CA ASN A 129 -22.05 -3.42 11.57
C ASN A 129 -21.43 -3.26 10.16
N VAL A 130 -20.33 -3.97 9.87
CA VAL A 130 -19.63 -3.95 8.58
C VAL A 130 -19.62 -5.37 8.02
N GLN A 131 -20.50 -5.67 7.06
CA GLN A 131 -20.48 -6.91 6.31
C GLN A 131 -19.63 -6.72 5.05
N ALA A 132 -18.43 -7.31 5.02
CA ALA A 132 -17.57 -7.30 3.84
C ALA A 132 -17.83 -8.57 3.00
N LYS A 133 -18.30 -8.40 1.75
CA LYS A 133 -18.31 -9.48 0.74
C LYS A 133 -16.87 -9.70 0.25
N SER A 134 -16.31 -10.88 0.52
CA SER A 134 -14.99 -11.30 0.04
C SER A 134 -14.98 -11.40 -1.49
N ARG A 135 -14.08 -10.66 -2.15
CA ARG A 135 -13.63 -10.98 -3.52
C ARG A 135 -12.24 -11.60 -3.40
N GLU A 136 -12.04 -12.75 -4.04
CA GLU A 136 -10.72 -13.37 -4.19
C GLU A 136 -9.81 -12.46 -5.04
N VAL A 137 -8.61 -12.19 -4.53
CA VAL A 137 -7.54 -11.50 -5.25
C VAL A 137 -6.51 -12.57 -5.58
N THR A 138 -6.50 -13.05 -6.82
CA THR A 138 -5.43 -13.93 -7.31
C THR A 138 -4.13 -13.15 -7.56
N PRO A 139 -2.96 -13.81 -7.56
CA PRO A 139 -1.67 -13.15 -7.84
C PRO A 139 -1.63 -12.44 -9.20
N GLU A 140 -2.39 -12.90 -10.21
CA GLU A 140 -2.54 -12.17 -11.48
C GLU A 140 -3.40 -10.89 -11.39
N ASN A 141 -4.21 -10.78 -10.34
CA ASN A 141 -5.04 -9.62 -10.01
C ASN A 141 -4.41 -8.73 -8.93
N ASP A 142 -3.17 -9.01 -8.53
CA ASP A 142 -2.44 -8.19 -7.57
C ASP A 142 -2.21 -6.79 -8.14
N PHE A 143 -2.88 -5.83 -7.50
CA PHE A 143 -2.89 -4.44 -7.88
C PHE A 143 -1.50 -3.78 -7.76
N MET A 144 -0.58 -4.39 -6.99
CA MET A 144 0.84 -3.98 -6.93
C MET A 144 1.51 -3.95 -8.31
N LEU A 145 1.06 -4.78 -9.25
CA LEU A 145 1.54 -4.80 -10.63
C LEU A 145 0.68 -3.96 -11.59
N ARG A 146 -0.59 -3.67 -11.25
CA ARG A 146 -1.53 -2.92 -12.11
C ARG A 146 -1.48 -1.41 -11.94
N ARG A 147 -1.02 -0.86 -10.80
CA ARG A 147 -1.09 0.60 -10.54
C ARG A 147 0.25 1.24 -10.21
N ILE A 148 1.30 0.94 -10.98
CA ILE A 148 2.40 1.89 -11.19
C ILE A 148 1.91 3.07 -12.09
N GLY A 149 0.65 3.06 -12.55
CA GLY A 149 -0.03 4.18 -13.24
C GLY A 149 -0.56 5.31 -12.35
N GLN A 150 -0.27 5.33 -11.05
CA GLN A 150 -0.42 6.53 -10.19
C GLN A 150 0.93 6.86 -9.55
N VAL A 151 1.94 7.08 -10.39
CA VAL A 151 2.97 8.06 -10.01
C VAL A 151 2.23 9.40 -9.87
N PRO A 152 2.46 10.20 -8.81
CA PRO A 152 2.00 11.58 -8.80
C PRO A 152 2.35 12.19 -10.16
N GLN A 153 1.37 12.73 -10.89
CA GLN A 153 1.69 13.47 -12.10
C GLN A 153 2.47 14.71 -11.66
N PHE A 154 3.80 14.62 -11.69
CA PHE A 154 4.65 15.78 -11.53
C PHE A 154 4.44 16.63 -12.77
N ARG A 155 3.65 17.70 -12.60
CA ARG A 155 3.51 18.78 -13.58
C ARG A 155 4.93 19.15 -14.00
N LYS A 156 5.25 19.03 -15.30
CA LYS A 156 6.50 19.57 -15.84
C LYS A 156 6.56 21.03 -15.41
N GLY A 157 7.56 21.39 -14.61
CA GLY A 157 7.92 22.77 -14.41
C GLY A 157 8.17 23.39 -15.78
N GLU A 158 7.37 24.39 -16.09
CA GLU A 158 7.56 25.32 -17.18
C GLU A 158 8.76 26.19 -16.76
N ASP A 159 9.97 25.83 -17.19
CA ASP A 159 11.11 26.75 -17.12
C ASP A 159 11.37 27.27 -18.54
N ARG A 160 11.16 28.59 -18.64
CA ARG A 160 11.44 29.47 -19.78
C ARG A 160 12.93 29.64 -19.99
#